data_AF-A0A9P5KPW3-F1
#
_entry.id   AF-A0A9P5KPW3-F1
#
_cell.length_a   1.000
_cell.length_b   1.000
_cell.length_c   1.000
_cell.angle_alpha   90.00
_cell.angle_beta   90.00
_cell.angle_gamma   90.00
#
_symmetry.space_group_name_H-M   'P 1'
#
loop_
_entity.id
_entity.type
_entity.pdbx_description
1 polymer ?
#
loop_
_entity_poly.entity_id
_entity_poly.type
_entity_poly.pdbx_seq_one_letter_code
_entity_poly.pdbx_strand_id
1 'polypeptide(L)'
;MLSRNLLSQSIVFKTAAVRTTALAFSTSAVSSLQLVSKAATDSKIPAPTEKVPDVETFLTKIGRKSAEAADNFESWQDLFTMSSYEMKSKGIETRTRR
;
A
#
# COMPACT_ATOMS: atom_id res chain seq x y z
N MET A 1 30.38 -39.85 29.23
CA MET A 1 28.98 -40.16 29.61
C MET A 1 28.22 -38.85 29.64
N LEU A 2 27.43 -38.58 28.59
CA LEU A 2 25.95 -38.50 28.62
C LEU A 2 25.47 -37.21 29.33
N SER A 3 24.77 -36.25 28.76
CA SER A 3 24.06 -36.12 27.49
C SER A 3 23.77 -34.63 27.24
N ARG A 4 23.77 -34.23 25.97
CA ARG A 4 23.30 -32.92 25.49
C ARG A 4 21.77 -32.91 25.50
N ASN A 5 21.16 -31.95 26.19
CA ASN A 5 19.70 -31.86 26.28
C ASN A 5 19.14 -31.09 25.06
N LEU A 6 18.42 -31.82 24.22
CA LEU A 6 17.68 -31.37 23.04
C LEU A 6 16.38 -30.69 23.47
N LEU A 7 16.09 -29.49 22.97
CA LEU A 7 14.71 -29.01 22.80
C LEU A 7 14.56 -28.39 21.41
N SER A 8 14.49 -29.29 20.44
CA SER A 8 13.96 -29.05 19.10
C SER A 8 12.44 -28.95 19.20
N GLN A 9 11.85 -27.77 18.98
CA GLN A 9 10.41 -27.64 18.78
C GLN A 9 10.12 -27.52 17.28
N SER A 10 9.77 -28.66 16.69
CA SER A 10 9.27 -28.80 15.33
C SER A 10 7.75 -28.63 15.34
N ILE A 11 7.26 -27.58 14.68
CA ILE A 11 5.81 -27.37 14.45
C ILE A 11 5.40 -28.23 13.26
N VAL A 12 4.69 -29.31 13.56
CA VAL A 12 4.10 -30.22 12.57
C VAL A 12 2.78 -29.65 12.08
N PHE A 13 2.77 -29.12 10.85
CA PHE A 13 1.51 -28.86 10.14
C PHE A 13 0.96 -30.19 9.63
N LYS A 14 -0.11 -30.67 10.26
CA LYS A 14 -0.83 -31.88 9.87
C LYS A 14 -1.53 -31.66 8.53
N THR A 15 -1.03 -32.32 7.49
CA THR A 15 -1.72 -32.50 6.22
C THR A 15 -2.89 -33.47 6.41
N ALA A 16 -4.12 -33.00 6.24
CA ALA A 16 -5.29 -33.86 6.13
C ALA A 16 -5.50 -34.26 4.67
N ALA A 17 -5.26 -35.53 4.37
CA ALA A 17 -5.60 -36.15 3.09
C ALA A 17 -7.12 -36.42 3.05
N VAL A 18 -7.86 -35.71 2.19
CA VAL A 18 -9.26 -36.03 1.90
C VAL A 18 -9.29 -36.96 0.69
N ARG A 19 -9.82 -38.18 0.90
CA ARG A 19 -9.95 -39.24 -0.11
C ARG A 19 -11.13 -38.94 -1.03
N THR A 20 -10.85 -39.08 -2.32
CA THR A 20 -11.76 -38.98 -3.46
C THR A 20 -12.87 -40.03 -3.43
N THR A 21 -14.12 -39.62 -3.61
CA THR A 21 -15.16 -40.43 -4.26
C THR A 21 -15.87 -39.57 -5.28
N ALA A 22 -15.63 -39.85 -6.56
CA ALA A 22 -16.26 -39.20 -7.69
C ALA A 22 -17.67 -39.77 -7.89
N LEU A 23 -18.68 -38.90 -7.88
CA LEU A 23 -19.93 -39.08 -8.61
C LEU A 23 -20.22 -37.77 -9.34
N ALA A 24 -20.35 -37.89 -10.66
CA ALA A 24 -20.47 -36.79 -11.59
C ALA A 24 -21.75 -35.99 -11.32
N PHE A 25 -21.59 -34.72 -10.95
CA PHE A 25 -22.60 -33.69 -11.19
C PHE A 25 -22.01 -32.69 -12.18
N SER A 26 -22.44 -32.84 -13.42
CA SER A 26 -22.20 -31.90 -14.50
C SER A 26 -23.05 -30.65 -14.28
N THR A 27 -22.47 -29.61 -13.68
CA THR A 27 -22.74 -28.23 -14.06
C THR A 27 -21.39 -27.52 -14.10
N SER A 28 -21.06 -26.93 -15.24
CA SER A 28 -19.81 -26.20 -15.44
C SER A 28 -19.73 -25.07 -14.42
N ALA A 29 -18.83 -25.19 -13.45
CA ALA A 29 -18.43 -24.07 -12.63
C ALA A 29 -17.67 -23.09 -13.53
N VAL A 30 -18.40 -22.12 -14.10
CA VAL A 30 -17.80 -20.93 -14.71
C VAL A 30 -17.07 -20.20 -13.60
N SER A 31 -15.77 -20.44 -13.51
CA SER A 31 -14.85 -19.70 -12.66
C SER A 31 -14.80 -18.28 -13.22
N SER A 32 -15.63 -17.40 -12.68
CA SER A 32 -15.65 -15.98 -13.02
C SER A 32 -14.36 -15.33 -12.52
N LEU A 33 -13.33 -15.34 -13.36
CA LEU A 33 -12.14 -14.50 -13.20
C LEU A 33 -12.59 -13.04 -13.31
N GLN A 34 -12.83 -12.38 -12.17
CA GLN A 34 -13.05 -10.95 -12.12
C GLN A 34 -11.73 -10.24 -12.44
N LEU A 35 -11.48 -10.02 -13.73
CA LEU A 35 -10.44 -9.13 -14.22
C LEU A 35 -10.81 -7.70 -13.84
N VAL A 36 -10.36 -7.26 -12.65
CA VAL A 36 -10.39 -5.84 -12.28
C VAL A 36 -9.27 -5.15 -13.06
N SER A 37 -9.60 -4.56 -14.20
CA SER A 37 -8.72 -3.65 -14.90
C SER A 37 -8.59 -2.36 -14.07
N LYS A 38 -7.39 -2.14 -13.50
CA LYS A 38 -7.02 -0.88 -12.87
C LYS A 38 -6.95 0.19 -13.97
N ALA A 39 -8.04 0.90 -14.21
CA ALA A 39 -8.03 2.06 -15.08
C ALA A 39 -7.01 3.07 -14.52
N ALA A 40 -5.92 3.30 -15.27
CA ALA A 40 -5.01 4.39 -14.99
C ALA A 40 -5.78 5.68 -15.24
N THR A 41 -6.19 6.34 -14.16
CA THR A 41 -6.69 7.71 -14.27
C THR A 41 -5.45 8.56 -14.49
N ASP A 42 -5.35 9.22 -15.65
CA ASP A 42 -4.37 10.29 -15.83
C ASP A 42 -4.71 11.37 -14.79
N SER A 43 -3.99 11.33 -13.68
CA SER A 43 -4.11 12.29 -12.60
C SER A 43 -3.62 13.64 -13.11
N LYS A 44 -4.53 14.41 -13.69
CA LYS A 44 -4.27 15.78 -14.12
C LYS A 44 -3.90 16.61 -12.90
N ILE A 45 -2.64 17.04 -12.82
CA ILE A 45 -2.14 17.90 -11.75
C ILE A 45 -2.91 19.23 -11.80
N PRO A 46 -3.51 19.69 -10.68
CA PRO A 46 -4.20 20.98 -10.66
C PRO A 46 -3.18 22.11 -10.81
N ALA A 47 -3.56 23.20 -11.49
CA ALA A 47 -2.73 24.41 -11.54
C ALA A 47 -2.82 25.17 -10.20
N PRO A 48 -1.74 25.86 -9.77
CA PRO A 48 -1.80 26.78 -8.64
C PRO A 48 -2.89 27.87 -8.84
N THR A 49 -3.46 28.36 -7.74
CA THR A 49 -4.51 29.39 -7.76
C THR A 49 -4.02 30.66 -7.08
N GLU A 50 -4.65 31.81 -7.34
CA GLU A 50 -4.23 33.08 -6.72
C GLU A 50 -4.22 33.03 -5.17
N LYS A 51 -5.10 32.24 -4.57
CA LYS A 51 -5.18 32.07 -3.11
C LYS A 51 -4.10 31.14 -2.55
N VAL A 52 -3.52 30.29 -3.38
CA VAL A 52 -2.51 29.30 -3.03
C VAL A 52 -1.50 29.21 -4.18
N PRO A 53 -0.56 30.19 -4.25
CA PRO A 53 0.40 30.26 -5.34
C PRO A 53 1.56 29.27 -5.18
N ASP A 54 1.82 28.81 -3.95
CA ASP A 54 3.01 28.02 -3.61
C ASP A 54 2.70 26.80 -2.73
N VAL A 55 3.63 25.83 -2.74
CA VAL A 55 3.61 24.58 -1.98
C VAL A 55 3.54 24.85 -0.47
N GLU A 56 4.37 25.75 0.06
CA GLU A 56 4.39 26.06 1.50
C GLU A 56 3.05 26.67 1.93
N THR A 57 2.48 27.54 1.10
CA THR A 57 1.17 28.14 1.34
C THR A 57 0.06 27.08 1.35
N PHE A 58 0.12 26.11 0.43
CA PHE A 58 -0.83 24.99 0.39
C PHE A 58 -0.74 24.13 1.65
N LEU A 59 0.48 23.72 2.02
CA LEU A 59 0.74 22.88 3.19
C LEU A 59 0.36 23.58 4.50
N THR A 60 0.56 24.89 4.59
CA THR A 60 0.12 25.70 5.74
C THR A 60 -1.41 25.77 5.81
N LYS A 61 -2.09 25.95 4.67
CA LYS A 61 -3.55 26.03 4.58
C LYS A 61 -4.27 24.75 5.00
N ILE A 62 -3.74 23.57 4.65
CA ILE A 62 -4.32 22.29 5.05
C ILE A 62 -4.09 21.98 6.54
N GLY A 63 -3.08 22.61 7.15
CA GLY A 63 -2.75 22.47 8.56
C GLY A 63 -2.10 21.12 8.88
N ARG A 64 -2.46 20.53 10.02
CA ARG A 64 -1.99 19.19 10.47
C ARG A 64 -0.46 19.04 10.58
N LYS A 65 0.27 20.14 10.77
CA LYS A 65 1.75 20.19 10.73
C LYS A 65 2.36 19.77 9.39
N SER A 66 1.60 19.83 8.31
CA SER A 66 2.11 19.49 6.97
C SER A 66 3.14 20.49 6.45
N ALA A 67 3.17 21.72 6.99
CA ALA A 67 4.18 22.73 6.66
C ALA A 67 5.61 22.29 7.02
N GLU A 68 5.79 21.46 8.06
CA GLU A 68 7.10 20.94 8.47
C GLU A 68 7.72 20.02 7.39
N ALA A 69 6.89 19.47 6.50
CA ALA A 69 7.34 18.64 5.39
C ALA A 69 7.58 19.42 4.09
N ALA A 70 7.41 20.75 4.08
CA ALA A 70 7.54 21.58 2.87
C ALA A 70 8.91 21.43 2.19
N ASP A 71 9.98 21.34 2.98
CA ASP A 71 11.36 21.17 2.49
C ASP A 71 11.58 19.87 1.69
N ASN A 72 10.66 18.91 1.77
CA ASN A 72 10.75 17.65 1.04
C ASN A 72 10.15 17.72 -0.37
N PHE A 73 9.46 18.80 -0.73
CA PHE A 73 8.81 18.98 -2.02
C PHE A 73 9.48 20.11 -2.80
N GLU A 74 10.03 19.79 -3.96
CA GLU A 74 10.77 20.77 -4.76
C GLU A 74 9.87 21.60 -5.67
N SER A 75 8.69 21.08 -6.03
CA SER A 75 7.75 21.74 -6.93
C SER A 75 6.30 21.37 -6.65
N TRP A 76 5.37 22.18 -7.17
CA TRP A 76 3.94 21.92 -7.11
C TRP A 76 3.57 20.57 -7.73
N GLN A 77 4.23 20.22 -8.84
CA GLN A 77 4.04 18.95 -9.54
C GLN A 77 4.49 17.77 -8.68
N ASP A 78 5.62 17.92 -7.97
CA ASP A 78 6.14 16.90 -7.08
C ASP A 78 5.14 16.59 -5.94
N LEU A 79 4.54 17.62 -5.34
CA LEU A 79 3.51 17.45 -4.30
C LEU A 79 2.32 16.58 -4.75
N PHE A 80 1.84 16.74 -5.99
CA PHE A 80 0.69 15.99 -6.51
C PHE A 80 1.05 14.66 -7.18
N THR A 81 2.33 14.42 -7.45
CA THR A 81 2.82 13.23 -8.16
C THR A 81 3.47 12.23 -7.22
N MET A 82 4.11 12.72 -6.15
CA MET A 82 4.93 11.90 -5.26
C MET A 82 4.10 10.81 -4.59
N SER A 83 4.61 9.59 -4.67
CA SER A 83 3.96 8.42 -4.12
C SER A 83 4.11 8.38 -2.60
N SER A 84 3.19 7.65 -1.99
CA SER A 84 3.24 7.37 -0.55
C SER A 84 4.54 6.68 -0.09
N TYR A 85 5.23 5.97 -1.00
CA TYR A 85 6.49 5.29 -0.72
C TYR A 85 7.68 6.27 -0.72
N GLU A 86 7.71 7.20 -1.68
CA GLU A 86 8.74 8.24 -1.77
C GLU A 86 8.66 9.18 -0.58
N MET A 87 7.46 9.63 -0.21
CA MET A 87 7.25 10.47 0.98
C MET A 87 7.73 9.79 2.27
N LYS A 88 7.54 8.46 2.40
CA LYS A 88 8.07 7.69 3.54
C LYS A 88 9.60 7.68 3.52
N SER A 89 10.21 7.56 2.34
CA SER A 89 11.66 7.56 2.18
C SER A 89 12.28 8.92 2.52
N LYS A 90 11.55 10.01 2.28
CA LYS A 90 11.90 11.37 2.72
C LYS A 90 11.64 11.63 4.22
N GLY A 91 11.15 10.64 4.98
CA GLY A 91 10.97 10.74 6.44
C GLY A 91 9.66 11.40 6.89
N ILE A 92 8.69 11.61 5.99
CA ILE A 92 7.39 12.19 6.33
C ILE A 92 6.59 11.20 7.18
N GLU A 93 6.05 11.67 8.32
CA GLU A 93 5.29 10.84 9.26
C GLU A 93 4.05 10.22 8.57
N THR A 94 3.70 8.99 8.99
CA THR A 94 2.54 8.27 8.43
C THR A 94 1.23 9.04 8.63
N ARG A 95 1.10 9.83 9.71
CA ARG A 95 -0.07 10.68 9.97
C ARG A 95 -0.18 11.83 8.98
N THR A 96 0.93 12.46 8.62
CA THR A 96 0.97 13.65 7.74
C THR A 96 0.72 13.27 6.27
N ARG A 97 1.13 12.06 5.88
CA ARG A 97 1.01 11.55 4.51
C ARG A 97 -0.39 11.01 4.14
N ARG A 98 -1.22 10.67 5.12
CA ARG A 98 -2.55 10.06 4.92
C ARG A 98 -3.66 11.09 5.03
#